data_AF-A0A521S524-F1
#
_entry.id   AF-A0A521S524-F1
#
_cell.length_a   1.000
_cell.length_b   1.000
_cell.length_c   1.000
_cell.angle_alpha   90.00
_cell.angle_beta   90.00
_cell.angle_gamma   90.00
#
_symmetry.space_group_name_H-M   'P 1'
#
loop_
_entity.id
_entity.type
_entity.pdbx_description
1 polymer ?
#
loop_
_entity_poly.entity_id
_entity_poly.type
_entity_poly.pdbx_seq_one_letter_code
_entity_poly.pdbx_strand_id
1 'polypeptide(L)'
;VGLDDDALISMVREELRSILKIEAAPVVSRLFRWIKANPQYNVGHLDWADAVEIETAKHPGLFLAGAAYRGVGLPDCIHQGKETAEKISRLFSPEEE
;
A
#
# COMPACT_ATOMS: atom_id res chain seq x y z
N VAL A 1 -0.71 -2.59 17.23
CA VAL A 1 -1.37 -2.19 18.49
C VAL A 1 -2.13 -3.40 19.00
N GLY A 2 -1.75 -3.92 20.17
CA GLY A 2 -2.33 -5.14 20.75
C GLY A 2 -3.56 -4.90 21.62
N LEU A 3 -4.25 -3.78 21.42
CA LEU A 3 -5.45 -3.43 22.18
C LEU A 3 -6.68 -4.15 21.62
N ASP A 4 -7.60 -4.50 22.51
CA ASP A 4 -8.94 -4.96 22.13
C ASP A 4 -9.77 -3.82 21.51
N ASP A 5 -10.94 -4.17 20.98
CA ASP A 5 -11.81 -3.23 20.26
C ASP A 5 -12.35 -2.13 21.20
N ASP A 6 -12.71 -2.48 22.43
CA ASP A 6 -13.31 -1.54 23.38
C ASP A 6 -12.30 -0.48 23.83
N ALA A 7 -11.06 -0.89 24.08
CA ALA A 7 -9.97 0.03 24.40
C ALA A 7 -9.67 0.97 23.23
N LEU A 8 -9.67 0.48 21.99
CA LEU A 8 -9.49 1.31 20.79
C LEU A 8 -10.65 2.30 20.60
N ILE A 9 -11.89 1.86 20.83
CA ILE A 9 -13.08 2.73 20.74
C ILE A 9 -13.03 3.81 21.83
N SER A 10 -12.68 3.45 23.07
CA SER A 10 -12.55 4.40 24.18
C SER A 10 -11.51 5.48 23.87
N MET A 11 -10.34 5.10 23.37
CA MET A 11 -9.28 6.02 22.95
C MET A 11 -9.77 7.02 21.89
N VAL A 12 -10.40 6.54 20.82
CA VAL A 12 -10.96 7.41 19.77
C VAL A 12 -12.03 8.35 20.33
N ARG A 13 -12.88 7.88 21.27
CA ARG A 13 -13.90 8.73 21.89
C ARG A 13 -13.30 9.84 22.76
N GLU A 14 -12.23 9.54 23.50
CA GLU A 14 -11.50 10.54 24.29
C GLU A 14 -10.85 11.60 23.39
N GLU A 15 -10.26 11.19 22.26
CA GLU A 15 -9.70 12.11 21.27
C GLU A 15 -10.78 12.98 20.60
N LEU A 16 -11.90 12.39 20.17
CA LEU A 16 -13.02 13.14 19.59
C LEU A 16 -13.62 14.15 20.57
N ARG A 17 -13.71 13.79 21.86
CA ARG A 17 -14.15 14.72 22.92
C ARG A 17 -13.13 15.86 23.09
N SER A 18 -11.84 15.56 23.13
CA SER A 18 -10.82 16.58 23.39
C SER A 18 -10.66 17.57 22.23
N ILE A 19 -10.63 17.06 20.99
CA ILE A 19 -10.37 17.83 19.76
C ILE A 19 -11.64 18.49 19.22
N LEU A 20 -12.74 17.74 19.11
CA LEU A 20 -13.96 18.17 18.42
C LEU A 20 -15.13 18.46 19.37
N LYS A 21 -14.98 18.24 20.68
CA LYS A 21 -16.04 18.40 21.69
C LYS A 21 -17.26 17.52 21.45
N ILE A 22 -17.08 16.38 20.76
CA ILE A 22 -18.14 15.40 20.56
C ILE A 22 -18.24 14.53 21.82
N GLU A 23 -19.34 14.69 22.57
CA GLU A 23 -19.56 13.97 23.83
C GLU A 23 -20.56 12.81 23.70
N ALA A 24 -21.42 12.85 22.67
CA ALA A 24 -22.44 11.85 22.42
C ALA A 24 -21.84 10.45 22.20
N ALA A 25 -22.60 9.42 22.58
CA ALA A 25 -22.25 8.05 22.24
C ALA A 25 -22.46 7.77 20.75
N PRO A 26 -21.55 7.01 20.10
CA PRO A 26 -21.74 6.63 18.70
C PRO A 26 -22.95 5.69 18.58
N VAL A 27 -23.79 5.93 17.57
CA VAL A 27 -24.91 5.02 17.24
C VAL A 27 -24.38 3.73 16.61
N VAL A 28 -23.26 3.81 15.90
CA VAL A 28 -22.58 2.68 15.25
C VAL A 28 -21.07 2.86 15.38
N SER A 29 -20.37 1.78 15.70
CA SER A 29 -18.91 1.68 15.61
C SER A 29 -18.53 0.49 14.72
N ARG A 30 -17.51 0.69 13.89
CA ARG A 30 -16.89 -0.35 13.05
C ARG A 30 -15.38 -0.17 13.10
N LEU A 31 -14.68 -1.26 13.36
CA LEU A 31 -13.24 -1.27 13.51
C LEU A 31 -12.63 -2.23 12.49
N PHE A 32 -11.59 -1.78 11.82
CA PHE A 32 -10.82 -2.58 10.87
C PHE A 32 -9.34 -2.56 11.30
N ARG A 33 -8.73 -3.75 11.37
CA ARG A 33 -7.30 -3.89 11.69
C ARG A 33 -6.53 -4.26 10.44
N TRP A 34 -5.64 -3.37 10.04
CA TRP A 34 -4.78 -3.58 8.88
C TRP A 34 -3.35 -3.81 9.36
N ILE A 35 -2.99 -5.07 9.59
CA ILE A 35 -1.63 -5.45 10.01
C ILE A 35 -0.72 -5.35 8.79
N LYS A 36 0.35 -4.55 8.89
CA LYS A 36 1.27 -4.24 7.77
C LYS A 36 0.56 -3.62 6.56
N ALA A 37 -0.40 -2.73 6.82
CA ALA A 37 -1.22 -2.08 5.79
C ALA A 37 -0.41 -1.25 4.79
N ASN A 38 0.53 -0.46 5.31
CA ASN A 38 1.24 0.55 4.54
C ASN A 38 2.73 0.22 4.53
N PRO A 39 3.32 0.00 3.34
CA PRO A 39 4.77 -0.06 3.17
C PRO A 39 5.42 1.19 3.77
N GLN A 40 6.53 1.00 4.47
CA GLN A 40 7.30 2.07 5.08
C GLN A 40 8.58 2.26 4.28
N TYR A 41 8.68 3.38 3.58
CA TYR A 41 9.86 3.73 2.80
C TYR A 41 10.88 4.40 3.71
N ASN A 42 11.67 3.57 4.38
CA ASN A 42 12.75 4.05 5.25
C ASN A 42 13.89 4.64 4.42
N VAL A 43 14.85 5.28 5.11
CA VAL A 43 16.11 5.69 4.47
C VAL A 43 16.76 4.48 3.80
N GLY A 44 17.15 4.62 2.53
CA GLY A 44 17.68 3.54 1.68
C GLY A 44 16.62 2.77 0.87
N HIS A 45 15.34 3.14 0.95
CA HIS A 45 14.26 2.47 0.20
C HIS A 45 14.48 2.48 -1.32
N LEU A 46 14.98 3.59 -1.87
CA LEU A 46 15.23 3.69 -3.31
C LEU A 46 16.35 2.74 -3.74
N ASP A 47 17.45 2.68 -2.99
CA ASP A 47 18.55 1.75 -3.27
C ASP A 47 18.08 0.28 -3.18
N TRP A 48 17.22 -0.03 -2.21
CA TRP A 48 16.59 -1.35 -2.09
C TRP A 48 15.68 -1.65 -3.28
N ALA A 49 14.85 -0.70 -3.70
CA ALA A 49 13.94 -0.88 -4.83
C ALA A 49 14.71 -1.09 -6.15
N ASP A 50 15.78 -0.31 -6.36
CA ASP A 50 16.67 -0.46 -7.52
C ASP A 50 17.34 -1.85 -7.53
N ALA A 51 17.82 -2.32 -6.36
CA ALA A 51 18.40 -3.66 -6.24
C ALA A 51 17.37 -4.77 -6.55
N VAL A 52 16.12 -4.61 -6.10
CA VAL A 52 15.03 -5.54 -6.42
C VAL A 52 14.73 -5.55 -7.92
N GLU A 53 14.70 -4.39 -8.58
CA GLU A 53 14.49 -4.31 -10.03
C GLU A 53 15.63 -4.98 -10.80
N ILE A 54 16.89 -4.77 -10.40
CA ILE A 54 18.07 -5.42 -10.99
C ILE A 54 18.00 -6.95 -10.85
N GLU A 55 17.65 -7.46 -9.67
CA GLU A 55 17.51 -8.91 -9.47
C GLU A 55 16.33 -9.48 -10.27
N THR A 56 15.19 -8.77 -10.31
CA THR A 56 14.01 -9.19 -11.07
C THR A 56 14.30 -9.30 -12.56
N ALA A 57 15.10 -8.38 -13.12
CA ALA A 57 15.47 -8.39 -14.53
C ALA A 57 16.25 -9.65 -14.96
N LYS A 58 16.86 -10.39 -14.02
CA LYS A 58 17.52 -11.68 -14.28
C LYS A 58 16.53 -12.83 -14.51
N HIS A 59 15.23 -12.60 -14.28
CA HIS A 59 14.17 -13.59 -14.43
C HIS A 59 13.18 -13.18 -15.53
N PRO A 60 13.42 -13.58 -16.79
CA PRO A 60 12.53 -13.23 -17.90
C PRO A 60 11.09 -13.64 -17.65
N GLY A 61 10.14 -12.74 -17.92
CA GLY A 61 8.72 -12.96 -17.70
C GLY A 61 8.23 -12.66 -16.27
N LEU A 62 9.12 -12.35 -15.32
CA LEU A 62 8.74 -11.87 -14.00
C LEU A 62 8.70 -10.34 -13.98
N PHE A 63 7.59 -9.79 -13.47
CA PHE A 63 7.41 -8.35 -13.30
C PHE A 63 6.84 -8.04 -11.91
N LEU A 64 7.26 -6.91 -11.36
CA LEU A 64 6.81 -6.42 -10.06
C LEU A 64 6.11 -5.07 -10.23
N ALA A 65 4.98 -4.91 -9.55
CA ALA A 65 4.23 -3.66 -9.49
C ALA A 65 3.49 -3.55 -8.15
N GLY A 66 3.25 -2.33 -7.69
CA GLY A 66 2.39 -2.04 -6.54
C GLY A 66 3.06 -1.23 -5.42
N ALA A 67 2.37 -1.13 -4.29
CA ALA A 67 2.69 -0.19 -3.22
C ALA A 67 4.06 -0.39 -2.56
N ALA A 68 4.69 -1.55 -2.74
CA ALA A 68 5.98 -1.86 -2.12
C ALA A 68 7.16 -1.12 -2.78
N TYR A 69 7.02 -0.65 -4.03
CA TYR A 69 8.16 -0.21 -4.84
C TYR A 69 8.23 1.32 -4.96
N ARG A 70 7.53 1.91 -5.94
CA ARG A 70 7.67 3.31 -6.33
C ARG A 70 6.38 4.11 -6.13
N GLY A 71 5.85 4.10 -4.92
CA GLY A 71 4.67 4.88 -4.53
C GLY A 71 3.62 4.01 -3.84
N VAL A 72 3.13 4.51 -2.70
CA VAL A 72 2.11 3.82 -1.88
C VAL A 72 0.70 4.22 -2.30
N GLY A 73 0.54 5.33 -3.02
CA GLY A 73 -0.76 5.86 -3.41
C GLY A 73 -1.50 4.94 -4.37
N LEU A 74 -2.83 4.99 -4.32
CA LEU A 74 -3.67 4.28 -5.28
C LEU A 74 -3.36 4.69 -6.74
N PRO A 75 -3.18 5.99 -7.07
CA PRO A 75 -2.78 6.38 -8.43
C PRO A 75 -1.44 5.78 -8.86
N ASP A 76 -0.45 5.73 -7.95
CA ASP A 76 0.87 5.15 -8.23
C ASP A 76 0.77 3.66 -8.54
N CYS A 77 0.00 2.92 -7.73
CA CYS A 77 -0.23 1.50 -7.95
C CYS A 77 -0.94 1.22 -9.28
N ILE A 78 -1.93 2.05 -9.63
CA ILE A 78 -2.63 1.94 -10.92
C ILE A 78 -1.66 2.20 -12.08
N HIS A 79 -0.85 3.25 -11.98
CA HIS A 79 0.12 3.60 -13.00
C HIS A 79 1.15 2.48 -13.20
N GLN A 80 1.79 2.02 -12.13
CA GLN A 80 2.74 0.89 -12.18
C GLN A 80 2.10 -0.38 -12.75
N GLY A 81 0.86 -0.68 -12.38
CA GLY A 81 0.11 -1.81 -12.90
C GLY A 81 -0.13 -1.73 -14.41
N LYS A 82 -0.50 -0.54 -14.91
CA LYS A 82 -0.67 -0.30 -16.36
C LYS A 82 0.64 -0.44 -17.12
N GLU A 83 1.71 0.20 -16.66
CA GLU A 83 3.02 0.09 -17.30
C GLU A 83 3.52 -1.36 -17.33
N THR A 84 3.29 -2.10 -16.24
CA THR A 84 3.67 -3.52 -16.17
C THR A 84 2.85 -4.35 -17.14
N ALA A 85 1.54 -4.12 -17.24
CA ALA A 85 0.69 -4.80 -18.22
C ALA A 85 1.13 -4.52 -19.66
N GLU A 86 1.50 -3.27 -19.99
CA GLU A 86 2.03 -2.92 -21.31
C GLU A 86 3.35 -3.64 -21.62
N LYS A 87 4.28 -3.71 -20.65
CA LYS A 87 5.54 -4.46 -20.78
C LYS A 87 5.29 -5.94 -21.04
N ILE A 88 4.35 -6.55 -20.30
CA ILE A 88 3.97 -7.95 -20.47
C ILE A 88 3.35 -8.17 -21.85
N SER A 89 2.43 -7.30 -22.28
CA SER A 89 1.77 -7.41 -23.59
C SER A 89 2.77 -7.45 -24.74
N ARG A 90 3.79 -6.57 -24.70
CA ARG A 90 4.86 -6.52 -25.72
C ARG A 90 5.71 -7.78 -25.81
N LEU A 91 5.79 -8.60 -24.75
CA LEU A 91 6.50 -9.89 -24.80
C LEU A 91 5.74 -10.95 -25.60
N PHE A 92 4.42 -10.81 -25.75
CA PHE A 92 3.55 -11.78 -26.41
C PHE A 92 3.02 -11.30 -27.75
N SER A 93 3.20 -10.02 -28.10
CA SER A 93 2.95 -9.53 -29.44
C SER A 93 4.01 -10.12 -30.39
N PRO A 94 3.62 -10.88 -31.43
CA PRO A 94 4.58 -11.29 -32.46
C PRO A 94 5.16 -10.05 -33.13
N GLU A 95 6.45 -10.07 -33.45
CA GLU A 95 7.01 -9.11 -34.41
C GLU A 95 6.21 -9.27 -35.71
N GLU A 96 5.47 -8.23 -36.10
CA GLU A 96 4.90 -8.14 -37.43
C GLU A 96 6.06 -8.00 -38.43
N GLU A 97 6.38 -9.08 -39.15
CA GLU A 97 7.24 -9.08 -40.35
C GLU A 97 6.61 -8.28 -41.51
#